data_AF-A0A0D8X9Q9-F1
#
_entry.id   AF-A0A0D8X9Q9-F1
#
_cell.length_a   1.000
_cell.length_b   1.000
_cell.length_c   1.000
_cell.angle_alpha   90.00
_cell.angle_beta   90.00
_cell.angle_gamma   90.00
#
_symmetry.space_group_name_H-M   'P 1'
#
loop_
_entity.id
_entity.type
_entity.pdbx_description
1 polymer ?
#
loop_
_entity_poly.entity_id
_entity_poly.type
_entity_poly.pdbx_seq_one_letter_code
_entity_poly.pdbx_strand_id
1 'polypeptide(L)'
;MRRVVLAHHKRKRMSSLVRMEIDAIQNLNEYWGPPEQNWLDYFVDARKLSQLLSVLGNKEIVGRLALQFAEQAAGTQKEGEVMVVKGFSSEDIQFAHHKAACLFLCAMACFAYIEYDVDYLIDKYNEVLSVRILVENFLGLCRSNETPCVSYQFAEWLYARWTISIDRRYRIPPPPAKQTVNNPLLVPDLQLTKHENIRKMVVDMRSSLSQAVATLEKLIAEPQDLVAPRMECFLSPFIEKGGLSLSVGILGNNVLCQWPPRPLFDLSTTTFPAAIVVNVVCGLQNSGEFYLLNRVVVNKIIRVLIPS
;
A
#
# COMPACT_ATOMS: atom_id res chain seq x y z
N MET A 1 -54.41 8.49 36.90
CA MET A 1 -53.07 8.88 36.42
C MET A 1 -52.00 7.77 36.46
N ARG A 2 -51.92 6.88 37.47
CA ARG A 2 -50.83 5.87 37.56
C ARG A 2 -50.81 4.77 36.47
N ARG A 3 -51.94 4.42 35.85
CA ARG A 3 -52.00 3.38 34.78
C ARG A 3 -51.46 3.83 33.42
N VAL A 4 -51.51 5.13 33.11
CA VAL A 4 -51.06 5.68 31.81
C VAL A 4 -49.53 5.76 31.73
N VAL A 5 -48.86 6.06 32.85
CA VAL A 5 -47.39 6.14 32.93
C VAL A 5 -46.73 4.77 32.73
N LEU A 6 -47.32 3.70 33.28
CA LEU A 6 -46.84 2.33 33.13
C LEU A 6 -46.92 1.80 31.69
N ALA A 7 -47.98 2.16 30.95
CA ALA A 7 -48.12 1.79 29.55
C ALA A 7 -47.11 2.51 28.64
N HIS A 8 -46.80 3.78 28.93
CA HIS A 8 -45.83 4.56 28.18
C HIS A 8 -44.39 4.08 28.41
N HIS A 9 -44.07 3.64 29.64
CA HIS A 9 -42.76 3.08 29.98
C HIS A 9 -42.54 1.68 29.35
N LYS A 10 -43.58 0.84 29.31
CA LYS A 10 -43.53 -0.46 28.59
C LYS A 10 -43.34 -0.28 27.08
N ARG A 11 -44.03 0.69 26.44
CA ARG A 11 -43.85 0.98 25.00
C ARG A 11 -42.44 1.46 24.66
N LYS A 12 -41.84 2.33 25.48
CA LYS A 12 -40.45 2.78 25.26
C LYS A 12 -39.44 1.65 25.41
N ARG A 13 -39.59 0.77 26.40
CA ARG A 13 -38.73 -0.42 26.56
C ARG A 13 -38.87 -1.42 25.42
N MET A 14 -40.09 -1.62 24.91
CA MET A 14 -40.32 -2.52 23.78
C MET A 14 -39.74 -1.95 22.48
N SER A 15 -39.83 -0.63 22.28
CA SER A 15 -39.19 0.06 21.14
C SER A 15 -37.65 0.04 21.21
N SER A 16 -37.05 0.07 22.41
CA SER A 16 -35.60 -0.03 22.55
C SER A 16 -35.08 -1.46 22.37
N LEU A 17 -35.83 -2.46 22.83
CA LEU A 17 -35.53 -3.88 22.61
C LEU A 17 -35.60 -4.26 21.13
N VAL A 18 -36.65 -3.81 20.44
CA VAL A 18 -36.80 -4.04 18.99
C VAL A 18 -35.70 -3.35 18.18
N ARG A 19 -35.24 -2.14 18.58
CA ARG A 19 -34.08 -1.51 17.94
C ARG A 19 -32.78 -2.30 18.17
N MET A 20 -32.54 -2.76 19.39
CA MET A 20 -31.37 -3.59 19.70
C MET A 20 -31.35 -4.92 18.93
N GLU A 21 -32.51 -5.56 18.75
CA GLU A 21 -32.61 -6.78 17.95
C GLU A 21 -32.38 -6.51 16.45
N ILE A 22 -32.90 -5.40 15.92
CA ILE A 22 -32.65 -5.00 14.52
C ILE A 22 -31.17 -4.67 14.30
N ASP A 23 -30.53 -3.96 15.23
CA ASP A 23 -29.10 -3.65 15.17
C ASP A 23 -28.25 -4.91 15.31
N ALA A 24 -28.65 -5.89 16.15
CA ALA A 24 -27.98 -7.19 16.27
C ALA A 24 -28.13 -8.04 14.99
N ILE A 25 -29.29 -7.99 14.34
CA ILE A 25 -29.56 -8.69 13.08
C ILE A 25 -28.81 -8.02 11.90
N GLN A 26 -28.67 -6.70 11.90
CA GLN A 26 -27.83 -5.99 10.93
C GLN A 26 -26.35 -6.33 11.11
N ASN A 27 -25.86 -6.35 12.36
CA ASN A 27 -24.50 -6.82 12.67
C ASN A 27 -24.29 -8.29 12.27
N LEU A 28 -25.29 -9.16 12.42
CA LEU A 28 -25.20 -10.55 11.95
C LEU A 28 -25.15 -10.64 10.42
N ASN A 29 -25.95 -9.86 9.69
CA ASN A 29 -25.90 -9.85 8.23
C ASN A 29 -24.57 -9.32 7.66
N GLU A 30 -23.85 -8.45 8.38
CA GLU A 30 -22.46 -8.07 8.06
C GLU A 30 -21.50 -9.27 8.10
N TYR A 31 -21.77 -10.30 8.92
CA TYR A 31 -20.94 -11.51 9.01
C TYR A 31 -21.34 -12.64 8.05
N TRP A 32 -22.53 -12.59 7.45
CA TRP A 32 -23.06 -13.64 6.56
C TRP A 32 -23.29 -13.19 5.11
N GLY A 33 -22.83 -11.99 4.75
CA GLY A 33 -22.67 -11.64 3.33
C GLY A 33 -21.76 -12.65 2.62
N PRO A 34 -21.79 -12.73 1.26
CA PRO A 34 -20.73 -13.43 0.55
C PRO A 34 -19.39 -12.91 1.08
N PRO A 35 -18.40 -13.77 1.38
CA PRO A 35 -17.15 -13.34 1.98
C PRO A 35 -16.61 -12.16 1.18
N GLU A 36 -16.19 -11.09 1.87
CA GLU A 36 -15.58 -9.94 1.19
C GLU A 36 -14.56 -10.48 0.21
N GLN A 37 -14.66 -10.06 -1.07
CA GLN A 37 -13.79 -10.60 -2.11
C GLN A 37 -12.33 -10.44 -1.67
N ASN A 38 -11.67 -11.58 -1.48
CA ASN A 38 -10.38 -11.65 -0.84
C ASN A 38 -9.28 -11.73 -1.90
N TRP A 39 -8.09 -11.20 -1.60
CA TRP A 39 -6.92 -11.28 -2.48
C TRP A 39 -6.70 -12.68 -3.05
N LEU A 40 -7.01 -13.72 -2.27
CA LEU A 40 -6.81 -15.13 -2.64
C LEU A 40 -7.61 -15.52 -3.88
N ASP A 41 -8.86 -15.05 -4.03
CA ASP A 41 -9.69 -15.38 -5.19
C ASP A 41 -9.06 -14.87 -6.49
N TYR A 42 -8.46 -13.68 -6.42
CA TYR A 42 -7.79 -13.02 -7.54
C TYR A 42 -6.37 -13.55 -7.78
N PHE A 43 -5.73 -14.07 -6.72
CA PHE A 43 -4.42 -14.70 -6.82
C PHE A 43 -4.49 -16.06 -7.50
N VAL A 44 -5.49 -16.88 -7.12
CA VAL A 44 -5.68 -18.22 -7.67
C VAL A 44 -6.22 -18.15 -9.09
N ASP A 45 -7.14 -17.20 -9.37
CA ASP A 45 -7.66 -16.95 -10.71
C ASP A 45 -7.10 -15.65 -11.30
N ALA A 46 -5.92 -15.76 -11.91
CA ALA A 46 -5.26 -14.63 -12.59
C ALA A 46 -6.13 -14.02 -13.71
N ARG A 47 -7.05 -14.77 -14.32
CA ARG A 47 -7.97 -14.24 -15.33
C ARG A 47 -8.99 -13.30 -14.70
N LYS A 48 -9.50 -13.65 -13.52
CA LYS A 48 -10.41 -12.80 -12.73
C LYS A 48 -9.74 -11.47 -12.38
N LEU A 49 -8.47 -11.49 -11.95
CA LEU A 49 -7.70 -10.28 -11.70
C LEU A 49 -7.51 -9.46 -12.99
N SER A 50 -7.13 -10.11 -14.09
CA SER A 50 -6.97 -9.44 -15.38
C SER A 50 -8.26 -8.77 -15.87
N GLN A 51 -9.40 -9.43 -15.70
CA GLN A 51 -10.71 -8.87 -16.07
C GLN A 51 -11.05 -7.66 -15.20
N LEU A 52 -10.84 -7.75 -13.88
CA LEU A 52 -11.07 -6.64 -12.96
C LEU A 52 -10.26 -5.40 -13.35
N LEU A 53 -8.97 -5.59 -13.67
CA LEU A 53 -8.05 -4.51 -14.03
C LEU A 53 -8.29 -3.96 -15.44
N SER A 54 -8.97 -4.71 -16.32
CA SER A 54 -9.33 -4.22 -17.66
C SER A 54 -10.49 -3.23 -17.68
N VAL A 55 -11.31 -3.21 -16.63
CA VAL A 55 -12.49 -2.34 -16.50
C VAL A 55 -12.12 -1.08 -15.75
N LEU A 56 -12.37 0.09 -16.33
CA LEU A 56 -12.18 1.38 -15.66
C LEU A 56 -13.26 1.61 -14.56
N GLY A 57 -12.89 2.31 -13.49
CA GLY A 57 -13.81 2.71 -12.42
C GLY A 57 -13.80 1.84 -11.16
N ASN A 58 -13.05 0.73 -11.15
CA ASN A 58 -12.95 -0.18 -10.00
C ASN A 58 -11.89 0.24 -8.96
N LYS A 59 -11.56 1.54 -8.88
CA LYS A 59 -10.47 2.10 -8.06
C LYS A 59 -10.56 1.68 -6.57
N GLU A 60 -11.78 1.50 -6.05
CA GLU A 60 -12.00 1.06 -4.67
C GLU A 60 -11.64 -0.41 -4.42
N ILE A 61 -12.15 -1.31 -5.26
CA ILE A 61 -11.89 -2.75 -5.12
C ILE A 61 -10.39 -2.99 -5.35
N VAL A 62 -9.85 -2.40 -6.42
CA VAL A 62 -8.45 -2.54 -6.79
C VAL A 62 -7.51 -1.93 -5.74
N GLY A 63 -7.88 -0.78 -5.15
CA GLY A 63 -7.13 -0.17 -4.06
C GLY A 63 -7.04 -1.07 -2.82
N ARG A 64 -8.15 -1.70 -2.42
CA ARG A 64 -8.17 -2.66 -1.30
C ARG A 64 -7.30 -3.89 -1.62
N LEU A 65 -7.41 -4.43 -2.84
CA LEU A 65 -6.59 -5.55 -3.28
C LEU A 65 -5.09 -5.24 -3.29
N ALA A 66 -4.69 -4.04 -3.71
CA ALA A 66 -3.28 -3.62 -3.68
C ALA A 66 -2.69 -3.75 -2.27
N LEU A 67 -3.43 -3.29 -1.26
CA LEU A 67 -3.02 -3.36 0.14
C LEU A 67 -2.97 -4.80 0.66
N GLN A 68 -4.01 -5.59 0.39
CA GLN A 68 -4.06 -7.00 0.79
C GLN A 68 -2.90 -7.80 0.15
N PHE A 69 -2.65 -7.64 -1.15
CA PHE A 69 -1.52 -8.31 -1.81
C PHE A 69 -0.18 -7.88 -1.22
N ALA A 70 0.02 -6.60 -0.93
CA ALA A 70 1.25 -6.09 -0.33
C ALA A 70 1.50 -6.70 1.06
N GLU A 71 0.48 -6.77 1.91
CA GLU A 71 0.58 -7.37 3.24
C GLU A 71 0.93 -8.85 3.17
N GLN A 72 0.26 -9.61 2.28
CA GLN A 72 0.53 -11.03 2.09
C GLN A 72 1.91 -11.28 1.50
N ALA A 73 2.36 -10.42 0.60
CA ALA A 73 3.70 -10.49 0.02
C ALA A 73 4.78 -10.29 1.11
N ALA A 74 4.64 -9.24 1.92
CA ALA A 74 5.57 -8.95 3.01
C ALA A 74 5.55 -10.05 4.09
N GLY A 75 4.38 -10.59 4.43
CA GLY A 75 4.23 -11.73 5.32
C GLY A 75 4.96 -12.97 4.79
N THR A 76 4.72 -13.31 3.52
CA THR A 76 5.38 -14.46 2.86
C THR A 76 6.90 -14.28 2.77
N GLN A 77 7.38 -13.07 2.50
CA GLN A 77 8.81 -12.78 2.47
C GLN A 77 9.45 -13.01 3.85
N LYS A 78 8.81 -12.52 4.92
CA LYS A 78 9.27 -12.72 6.29
C LYS A 78 9.23 -14.20 6.70
N GLU A 79 8.22 -14.94 6.27
CA GLU A 79 8.19 -16.40 6.46
C GLU A 79 9.39 -17.08 5.78
N GLY A 80 9.73 -16.67 4.55
CA GLY A 80 10.92 -17.14 3.84
C GLY A 80 12.22 -16.85 4.61
N GLU A 81 12.38 -15.64 5.17
CA GLU A 81 13.53 -15.29 6.02
C GLU A 81 13.64 -16.20 7.25
N VAL A 82 12.51 -16.51 7.90
CA VAL A 82 12.47 -17.44 9.04
C VAL A 82 12.81 -18.87 8.62
N MET A 83 12.36 -19.31 7.45
CA MET A 83 12.69 -20.63 6.90
C MET A 83 14.19 -20.79 6.65
N VAL A 84 14.85 -19.75 6.14
CA VAL A 84 16.33 -19.71 5.98
C VAL A 84 17.01 -19.89 7.33
N VAL A 85 16.63 -19.11 8.34
CA VAL A 85 17.22 -19.18 9.69
C VAL A 85 17.02 -20.55 10.34
N LYS A 86 15.88 -21.20 10.08
CA LYS A 86 15.54 -22.52 10.61
C LYS A 86 16.09 -23.69 9.78
N GLY A 87 16.79 -23.43 8.68
CA GLY A 87 17.42 -24.47 7.86
C GLY A 87 16.43 -25.36 7.11
N PHE A 88 15.34 -24.77 6.59
CA PHE A 88 14.41 -25.47 5.69
C PHE A 88 15.08 -25.84 4.36
N SER A 89 14.43 -26.71 3.58
CA SER A 89 14.94 -27.09 2.27
C SER A 89 15.04 -25.89 1.32
N SER A 90 15.98 -25.95 0.38
CA SER A 90 16.13 -24.89 -0.64
C SER A 90 14.86 -24.70 -1.47
N GLU A 91 14.05 -25.75 -1.61
CA GLU A 91 12.83 -25.79 -2.40
C GLU A 91 11.72 -24.99 -1.72
N ASP A 92 11.55 -25.20 -0.41
CA ASP A 92 10.58 -24.46 0.40
C ASP A 92 10.91 -22.96 0.44
N ILE A 93 12.20 -22.64 0.58
CA ILE A 93 12.70 -21.27 0.58
C ILE A 93 12.45 -20.62 -0.80
N GLN A 94 12.78 -21.30 -1.90
CA GLN A 94 12.53 -20.81 -3.25
C GLN A 94 11.03 -20.63 -3.52
N PHE A 95 10.20 -21.57 -3.08
CA PHE A 95 8.74 -21.46 -3.18
C PHE A 95 8.21 -20.22 -2.45
N ALA A 96 8.67 -19.96 -1.22
CA ALA A 96 8.29 -18.78 -0.46
C ALA A 96 8.70 -17.48 -1.20
N HIS A 97 9.92 -17.42 -1.74
CA HIS A 97 10.38 -16.27 -2.53
C HIS A 97 9.56 -16.07 -3.82
N HIS A 98 9.25 -17.14 -4.53
CA HIS A 98 8.43 -17.10 -5.75
C HIS A 98 7.00 -16.66 -5.45
N LYS A 99 6.41 -17.16 -4.36
CA LYS A 99 5.10 -16.75 -3.89
C LYS A 99 5.07 -15.27 -3.52
N ALA A 100 6.06 -14.78 -2.77
CA ALA A 100 6.18 -13.37 -2.43
C ALA A 100 6.32 -12.50 -3.70
N ALA A 101 7.15 -12.91 -4.67
CA ALA A 101 7.30 -12.20 -5.94
C ALA A 101 5.99 -12.12 -6.74
N CYS A 102 5.23 -13.22 -6.83
CA CYS A 102 3.93 -13.24 -7.49
C CYS A 102 2.93 -12.29 -6.81
N LEU A 103 2.90 -12.28 -5.47
CA LEU A 103 2.04 -11.39 -4.69
C LEU A 103 2.42 -9.92 -4.91
N PHE A 104 3.72 -9.59 -4.95
CA PHE A 104 4.18 -8.23 -5.27
C PHE A 104 3.81 -7.81 -6.68
N LEU A 105 3.89 -8.70 -7.68
CA LEU A 105 3.43 -8.38 -9.04
C LEU A 105 1.93 -8.05 -9.07
N CYS A 106 1.11 -8.82 -8.34
CA CYS A 106 -0.32 -8.51 -8.20
C CYS A 106 -0.55 -7.16 -7.50
N ALA A 107 0.18 -6.90 -6.41
CA ALA A 107 0.10 -5.65 -5.67
C ALA A 107 0.47 -4.45 -6.53
N MET A 108 1.57 -4.55 -7.30
CA MET A 108 2.05 -3.50 -8.20
C MET A 108 1.12 -3.28 -9.39
N ALA A 109 0.52 -4.34 -9.95
CA ALA A 109 -0.49 -4.20 -11.00
C ALA A 109 -1.71 -3.39 -10.51
N CYS A 110 -2.21 -3.71 -9.31
CA CYS A 110 -3.29 -2.95 -8.68
C CYS A 110 -2.88 -1.51 -8.34
N PHE A 111 -1.66 -1.31 -7.84
CA PHE A 111 -1.16 0.02 -7.50
C PHE A 111 -0.98 0.92 -8.73
N ALA A 112 -0.49 0.35 -9.83
CA ALA A 112 -0.39 1.03 -11.12
C ALA A 112 -1.77 1.37 -11.71
N TYR A 113 -2.77 0.47 -11.56
CA TYR A 113 -4.15 0.74 -12.00
C TYR A 113 -4.76 1.96 -11.30
N ILE A 114 -4.48 2.15 -10.01
CA ILE A 114 -4.91 3.34 -9.27
C ILE A 114 -3.96 4.54 -9.42
N GLU A 115 -3.09 4.52 -10.43
CA GLU A 115 -2.16 5.59 -10.80
C GLU A 115 -1.14 5.95 -9.70
N TYR A 116 -0.70 4.97 -8.92
CA TYR A 116 0.27 5.17 -7.83
C TYR A 116 -0.19 6.19 -6.77
N ASP A 117 -1.51 6.33 -6.59
CA ASP A 117 -2.10 7.35 -5.72
C ASP A 117 -1.99 6.95 -4.23
N VAL A 118 -0.83 7.25 -3.64
CA VAL A 118 -0.52 6.97 -2.23
C VAL A 118 -1.46 7.69 -1.27
N ASP A 119 -1.85 8.93 -1.59
CA ASP A 119 -2.70 9.73 -0.71
C ASP A 119 -4.11 9.15 -0.66
N TYR A 120 -4.67 8.74 -1.81
CA TYR A 120 -5.94 8.01 -1.85
C TYR A 120 -5.93 6.74 -0.99
N LEU A 121 -4.87 5.93 -1.06
CA LEU A 121 -4.79 4.71 -0.25
C LEU A 121 -4.71 5.01 1.25
N ILE A 122 -3.93 6.02 1.66
CA ILE A 122 -3.82 6.41 3.07
C ILE A 122 -5.15 6.98 3.57
N ASP A 123 -5.74 7.92 2.83
CA ASP A 123 -6.95 8.65 3.26
C ASP A 123 -8.18 7.75 3.32
N LYS A 124 -8.31 6.81 2.39
CA LYS A 124 -9.48 5.93 2.32
C LYS A 124 -9.41 4.76 3.29
N TYR A 125 -8.24 4.14 3.46
CA TYR A 125 -8.12 2.88 4.20
C TYR A 125 -7.35 3.01 5.51
N ASN A 126 -6.63 4.12 5.75
CA ASN A 126 -5.78 4.30 6.92
C ASN A 126 -4.73 3.17 7.08
N GLU A 127 -4.25 2.64 5.94
CA GLU A 127 -3.28 1.53 5.87
C GLU A 127 -1.88 2.00 5.44
N VAL A 128 -1.34 2.93 6.23
CA VAL A 128 -0.02 3.56 5.99
C VAL A 128 1.11 2.52 5.89
N LEU A 129 1.10 1.47 6.71
CA LEU A 129 2.15 0.43 6.67
C LEU A 129 2.12 -0.36 5.36
N SER A 130 0.94 -0.63 4.81
CA SER A 130 0.78 -1.39 3.57
C SER A 130 1.14 -0.53 2.36
N VAL A 131 0.85 0.77 2.41
CA VAL A 131 1.33 1.73 1.40
C VAL A 131 2.85 1.86 1.42
N ARG A 132 3.49 1.85 2.61
CA ARG A 132 4.96 1.80 2.73
C ARG A 132 5.53 0.61 1.97
N ILE A 133 4.97 -0.59 2.19
CA ILE A 133 5.40 -1.82 1.52
C ILE A 133 5.35 -1.66 -0.01
N LEU A 134 4.25 -1.11 -0.54
CA LEU A 134 4.11 -0.87 -1.98
C LEU A 134 5.21 0.05 -2.52
N VAL A 135 5.44 1.19 -1.87
CA VAL A 135 6.38 2.21 -2.34
C VAL A 135 7.83 1.74 -2.21
N GLU A 136 8.21 1.15 -1.08
CA GLU A 136 9.56 0.62 -0.87
C GLU A 136 9.87 -0.56 -1.79
N ASN A 137 8.90 -1.47 -1.99
CA ASN A 137 9.07 -2.58 -2.92
C ASN A 137 9.24 -2.08 -4.36
N PHE A 138 8.43 -1.11 -4.80
CA PHE A 138 8.56 -0.53 -6.13
C PHE A 138 9.92 0.14 -6.35
N LEU A 139 10.39 0.93 -5.37
CA LEU A 139 11.73 1.52 -5.41
C LEU A 139 12.83 0.45 -5.45
N GLY A 140 12.69 -0.61 -4.66
CA GLY A 140 13.61 -1.75 -4.65
C GLY A 140 13.69 -2.47 -5.99
N LEU A 141 12.54 -2.70 -6.64
CA LEU A 141 12.47 -3.30 -7.97
C LEU A 141 13.18 -2.42 -9.02
N CYS A 142 13.02 -1.10 -8.95
CA CYS A 142 13.66 -0.17 -9.87
C CYS A 142 15.16 0.02 -9.61
N ARG A 143 15.63 -0.24 -8.39
CA ARG A 143 17.06 -0.18 -7.99
C ARG A 143 17.83 -1.46 -8.30
N SER A 144 17.13 -2.56 -8.57
CA SER A 144 17.79 -3.83 -8.85
C SER A 144 18.58 -3.76 -10.15
N ASN A 145 19.86 -4.11 -10.09
CA ASN A 145 20.73 -4.21 -11.28
C ASN A 145 20.30 -5.32 -12.25
N GLU A 146 19.39 -6.21 -11.83
CA GLU A 146 18.91 -7.34 -12.61
C GLU A 146 17.89 -6.94 -13.69
N THR A 147 17.25 -5.77 -13.55
CA THR A 147 16.21 -5.29 -14.47
C THR A 147 16.47 -3.83 -14.83
N PRO A 148 16.91 -3.51 -16.07
CA PRO A 148 17.02 -2.13 -16.51
C PRO A 148 15.64 -1.46 -16.39
N CYS A 149 15.56 -0.39 -15.60
CA CYS A 149 14.30 0.27 -15.29
C CYS A 149 14.33 1.73 -15.79
N VAL A 150 13.60 1.98 -16.87
CA VAL A 150 13.36 3.35 -17.38
C VAL A 150 12.58 4.22 -16.40
N SER A 151 11.95 3.60 -15.39
CA SER A 151 11.10 4.25 -14.40
C SER A 151 11.80 4.56 -13.08
N TYR A 152 13.13 4.45 -13.02
CA TYR A 152 13.91 4.72 -11.79
C TYR A 152 13.62 6.12 -11.21
N GLN A 153 13.64 7.15 -12.05
CA GLN A 153 13.37 8.52 -11.63
C GLN A 153 11.92 8.70 -11.14
N PHE A 154 10.96 8.00 -11.74
CA PHE A 154 9.58 7.97 -11.27
C PHE A 154 9.47 7.30 -9.89
N ALA A 155 10.20 6.20 -9.66
CA ALA A 155 10.22 5.54 -8.36
C ALA A 155 10.84 6.41 -7.27
N GLU A 156 11.93 7.13 -7.56
CA GLU A 156 12.51 8.11 -6.62
C GLU A 156 11.53 9.25 -6.31
N TRP A 157 10.86 9.79 -7.32
CA TRP A 157 9.82 10.81 -7.14
C TRP A 157 8.67 10.29 -6.29
N LEU A 158 8.18 9.07 -6.54
CA LEU A 158 7.09 8.46 -5.78
C LEU A 158 7.49 8.23 -4.32
N TYR A 159 8.70 7.74 -4.07
CA TYR A 159 9.24 7.57 -2.71
C TYR A 159 9.39 8.91 -1.98
N ALA A 160 9.89 9.94 -2.66
CA ALA A 160 10.00 11.28 -2.09
C ALA A 160 8.62 11.87 -1.77
N ARG A 161 7.64 11.74 -2.67
CA ARG A 161 6.24 12.15 -2.44
C ARG A 161 5.64 11.43 -1.23
N TRP A 162 5.81 10.11 -1.14
CA TRP A 162 5.40 9.31 0.01
C TRP A 162 6.01 9.84 1.32
N THR A 163 7.33 10.07 1.32
CA THR A 163 8.06 10.58 2.49
C THR A 163 7.48 11.92 2.99
N ILE A 164 7.24 12.86 2.08
CA ILE A 164 6.63 14.16 2.42
C ILE A 164 5.19 13.99 2.92
N SER A 165 4.39 13.11 2.30
CA SER A 165 3.01 12.85 2.76
C SER A 165 2.97 12.32 4.19
N ILE A 166 3.89 11.42 4.56
CA ILE A 166 4.02 10.90 5.92
C ILE A 166 4.52 11.95 6.90
N ASP A 167 5.53 12.74 6.54
CA ASP A 167 6.01 13.82 7.40
C ASP A 167 4.88 14.84 7.71
N ARG A 168 4.07 15.19 6.70
CA ARG A 168 2.90 16.07 6.89
C ARG A 168 1.86 15.48 7.83
N ARG A 169 1.52 14.20 7.67
CA ARG A 169 0.49 13.51 8.47
C ARG A 169 0.95 13.27 9.91
N TYR A 170 2.25 13.04 10.11
CA TYR A 170 2.85 12.67 11.39
C TYR A 170 3.96 13.63 11.80
N ARG A 171 3.73 14.93 11.57
CA ARG A 171 4.65 16.01 11.92
C ARG A 171 4.99 16.00 13.41
N ILE A 172 4.01 15.63 14.23
CA ILE A 172 4.22 15.21 15.61
C ILE A 172 4.11 13.69 15.61
N PRO A 173 5.19 12.95 15.96
CA PRO A 173 5.12 11.50 16.02
C PRO A 173 4.02 11.07 16.98
N PRO A 174 3.30 9.97 16.68
CA PRO A 174 2.33 9.42 17.62
C PRO A 174 3.00 9.17 18.98
N PRO A 175 2.34 9.52 20.10
CA PRO A 175 2.89 9.21 21.41
C PRO A 175 3.03 7.69 21.57
N PRO A 176 3.97 7.20 22.41
CA PRO A 176 4.10 5.78 22.69
C PRO A 176 2.75 5.18 23.11
N ALA A 177 2.44 3.99 22.58
CA ALA A 177 1.24 3.27 22.91
C ALA A 177 1.20 2.99 24.43
N LYS A 178 0.13 3.41 25.12
CA LYS A 178 -0.07 3.06 26.53
C LYS A 178 -0.57 1.62 26.62
N GLN A 179 0.01 0.82 27.53
CA GLN A 179 -0.46 -0.54 27.76
C GLN A 179 -1.95 -0.55 28.13
N THR A 180 -2.72 -1.45 27.51
CA THR A 180 -4.09 -1.75 27.91
C THR A 180 -4.08 -2.27 29.35
N VAL A 181 -4.61 -1.47 30.28
CA VAL A 181 -4.61 -1.75 31.73
C VAL A 181 -5.46 -2.99 32.08
N ASN A 182 -6.33 -3.43 31.15
CA ASN A 182 -7.22 -4.59 31.32
C ASN A 182 -7.03 -5.62 30.19
N ASN A 183 -5.88 -6.33 30.18
CA ASN A 183 -5.68 -7.48 29.30
C ASN A 183 -5.49 -8.77 30.14
N PRO A 184 -6.57 -9.34 30.69
CA PRO A 184 -6.51 -10.52 31.56
C PRO A 184 -6.02 -11.79 30.84
N LEU A 185 -6.00 -11.79 29.50
CA LEU A 185 -5.61 -12.94 28.68
C LEU A 185 -4.18 -12.83 28.13
N LEU A 186 -3.44 -11.75 28.41
CA LEU A 186 -2.09 -11.48 27.87
C LEU A 186 -2.00 -11.59 26.33
N VAL A 187 -3.12 -11.40 25.63
CA VAL A 187 -3.15 -11.49 24.16
C VAL A 187 -2.51 -10.23 23.57
N PRO A 188 -1.57 -10.34 22.60
CA PRO A 188 -1.01 -9.16 21.95
C PRO A 188 -2.11 -8.27 21.36
N ASP A 189 -2.14 -7.01 21.76
CA ASP A 189 -3.07 -6.04 21.19
C ASP A 189 -2.55 -5.63 19.80
N LEU A 190 -3.27 -6.06 18.77
CA LEU A 190 -2.94 -5.78 17.37
C LEU A 190 -2.97 -4.28 17.06
N GLN A 191 -3.85 -3.51 17.72
CA GLN A 191 -3.94 -2.07 17.52
C GLN A 191 -2.74 -1.35 18.16
N LEU A 192 -2.33 -1.76 19.37
CA LEU A 192 -1.11 -1.23 19.98
C LEU A 192 0.13 -1.57 19.15
N THR A 193 0.18 -2.78 18.60
CA THR A 193 1.28 -3.23 17.73
C THR A 193 1.32 -2.41 16.43
N LYS A 194 0.17 -2.21 15.78
CA LYS A 194 0.05 -1.36 14.58
C LYS A 194 0.48 0.07 14.87
N HIS A 195 0.02 0.64 15.99
CA HIS A 195 0.37 1.99 16.41
C HIS A 195 1.88 2.16 16.63
N GLU A 196 2.52 1.21 17.32
CA GLU A 196 3.96 1.24 17.55
C GLU A 196 4.75 1.06 16.25
N ASN A 197 4.28 0.23 15.32
CA ASN A 197 4.90 0.08 14.01
C ASN A 197 4.79 1.36 13.17
N ILE A 198 3.65 2.06 13.21
CA ILE A 198 3.51 3.38 12.57
C ILE A 198 4.47 4.38 13.19
N ARG A 199 4.59 4.41 14.53
CA ARG A 199 5.53 5.29 15.23
C ARG A 199 6.97 5.04 14.79
N LYS A 200 7.40 3.77 14.74
CA LYS A 200 8.74 3.38 14.27
C LYS A 200 8.96 3.80 12.82
N MET A 201 8.01 3.50 11.94
CA MET A 201 8.07 3.93 10.54
C MET A 201 8.22 5.45 10.41
N VAL A 202 7.45 6.25 11.14
CA VAL A 202 7.55 7.73 11.08
C VAL A 202 8.95 8.20 11.49
N VAL A 203 9.54 7.60 12.53
CA VAL A 203 10.91 7.92 12.95
C VAL A 203 11.91 7.53 11.87
N ASP A 204 11.79 6.33 11.30
CA ASP A 204 12.67 5.86 10.23
C ASP A 204 12.59 6.76 8.99
N MET A 205 11.38 7.13 8.56
CA MET A 205 11.15 7.96 7.37
C MET A 205 11.77 9.35 7.50
N ARG A 206 11.85 9.91 8.72
CA ARG A 206 12.50 11.22 8.94
C ARG A 206 13.99 11.21 8.61
N SER A 207 14.66 10.07 8.75
CA SER A 207 16.06 9.95 8.33
C SER A 207 16.24 10.16 6.81
N SER A 208 15.19 9.87 6.03
CA SER A 208 15.17 10.03 4.57
C SER A 208 14.61 11.38 4.11
N LEU A 209 14.12 12.23 5.02
CA LEU A 209 13.39 13.46 4.66
C LEU A 209 14.26 14.45 3.89
N SER A 210 15.51 14.65 4.31
CA SER A 210 16.45 15.55 3.62
C SER A 210 16.72 15.11 2.18
N GLN A 211 16.90 13.81 1.96
CA GLN A 211 17.08 13.24 0.63
C GLN A 211 15.81 13.36 -0.23
N ALA A 212 14.64 13.12 0.35
CA ALA A 212 13.36 13.30 -0.34
C ALA A 212 13.19 14.76 -0.81
N VAL A 213 13.45 15.74 0.07
CA VAL A 213 13.39 17.16 -0.29
C VAL A 213 14.37 17.49 -1.41
N ALA A 214 15.64 17.05 -1.31
CA ALA A 214 16.64 17.29 -2.35
C ALA A 214 16.24 16.69 -3.72
N THR A 215 15.63 15.51 -3.71
CA THR A 215 15.12 14.85 -4.93
C THR A 215 14.02 15.68 -5.58
N LEU A 216 13.07 16.18 -4.79
CA LEU A 216 11.98 17.01 -5.28
C LEU A 216 12.48 18.39 -5.76
N GLU A 217 13.43 19.00 -5.06
CA GLU A 217 14.07 20.26 -5.47
C GLU A 217 14.78 20.11 -6.82
N LYS A 218 15.48 18.99 -7.04
CA LYS A 218 16.10 18.69 -8.33
C LYS A 218 15.07 18.64 -9.45
N LEU A 219 13.94 17.96 -9.23
CA LEU A 219 12.87 17.85 -10.24
C LEU A 219 12.15 19.18 -10.51
N ILE A 220 12.15 20.12 -9.56
CA ILE A 220 11.67 21.49 -9.77
C ILE A 220 12.70 22.30 -10.60
N ALA A 221 13.99 22.17 -10.27
CA ALA A 221 15.05 22.92 -10.92
C ALA A 221 15.30 22.44 -12.37
N GLU A 222 15.15 21.15 -12.60
CA GLU A 222 15.30 20.47 -13.90
C GLU A 222 14.01 19.70 -14.23
N PRO A 223 12.94 20.40 -14.66
CA PRO A 223 11.68 19.75 -15.00
C PRO A 223 11.87 18.76 -16.15
N GLN A 224 11.48 17.53 -15.91
CA GLN A 224 11.53 16.46 -16.90
C GLN A 224 10.29 15.59 -16.79
N ASP A 225 9.93 14.97 -17.91
CA ASP A 225 8.86 13.99 -17.95
C ASP A 225 9.30 12.72 -17.20
N LEU A 226 8.40 12.15 -16.41
CA LEU A 226 8.66 10.91 -15.68
C LEU A 226 7.91 9.75 -16.33
N VAL A 227 8.60 8.64 -16.55
CA VAL A 227 8.02 7.43 -17.15
C VAL A 227 7.62 6.48 -16.03
N ALA A 228 6.34 6.17 -15.92
CA ALA A 228 5.83 5.18 -14.97
C ALA A 228 5.39 3.91 -15.71
N PRO A 229 5.64 2.72 -15.14
CA PRO A 229 5.12 1.50 -15.71
C PRO A 229 3.60 1.43 -15.51
N ARG A 230 2.91 0.82 -16.45
CA ARG A 230 1.47 0.55 -16.33
C ARG A 230 1.25 -0.83 -15.73
N MET A 231 0.00 -1.14 -15.41
CA MET A 231 -0.37 -2.41 -14.77
C MET A 231 0.10 -3.64 -15.57
N GLU A 232 0.18 -3.54 -16.90
CA GLU A 232 0.59 -4.66 -17.75
C GLU A 232 2.02 -5.12 -17.47
N CYS A 233 2.92 -4.20 -17.11
CA CYS A 233 4.33 -4.50 -16.75
C CYS A 233 4.45 -5.48 -15.58
N PHE A 234 3.43 -5.56 -14.72
CA PHE A 234 3.41 -6.42 -13.55
C PHE A 234 2.46 -7.61 -13.73
N LEU A 235 1.32 -7.38 -14.38
CA LEU A 235 0.30 -8.41 -14.58
C LEU A 235 0.75 -9.47 -15.60
N SER A 236 1.38 -9.08 -16.72
CA SER A 236 1.80 -10.03 -17.76
C SER A 236 2.80 -11.08 -17.22
N PRO A 237 3.87 -10.69 -16.51
CA PRO A 237 4.78 -11.68 -15.92
C PRO A 237 4.13 -12.60 -14.90
N PHE A 238 3.15 -12.09 -14.14
CA PHE A 238 2.39 -12.93 -13.21
C PHE A 238 1.53 -13.97 -13.93
N ILE A 239 0.81 -13.59 -14.99
CA ILE A 239 0.00 -14.52 -15.77
C ILE A 239 0.86 -15.57 -16.46
N GLU A 240 1.98 -15.16 -17.06
CA GLU A 240 2.86 -16.05 -17.83
C GLU A 240 3.62 -17.03 -16.93
N LYS A 241 4.19 -16.53 -15.83
CA LYS A 241 5.16 -17.29 -15.02
C LYS A 241 4.62 -17.68 -13.65
N GLY A 242 3.59 -17.01 -13.14
CA GLY A 242 3.06 -17.28 -11.79
C GLY A 242 2.62 -18.72 -11.59
N GLY A 243 1.88 -19.30 -12.54
CA GLY A 243 1.48 -20.71 -12.47
C GLY A 243 2.67 -21.67 -12.40
N LEU A 244 3.73 -21.42 -13.19
CA LEU A 244 4.96 -22.23 -13.20
C LEU A 244 5.78 -22.05 -11.92
N SER A 245 5.84 -20.81 -11.41
CA SER A 245 6.57 -20.45 -10.18
C SER A 245 5.89 -20.95 -8.90
N LEU A 246 4.58 -21.18 -8.94
CA LEU A 246 3.76 -21.64 -7.80
C LEU A 246 3.42 -23.14 -7.87
N SER A 247 3.75 -23.82 -8.97
CA SER A 247 3.55 -25.26 -9.09
C SER A 247 4.58 -26.00 -8.25
N VAL A 248 4.12 -26.65 -7.18
CA VAL A 248 4.92 -27.59 -6.40
C VAL A 248 4.91 -28.94 -7.12
N GLY A 249 6.09 -29.53 -7.31
CA GLY A 249 6.27 -30.79 -8.02
C GLY A 249 5.52 -31.95 -7.37
N ILE A 250 4.43 -32.40 -7.99
CA ILE A 250 3.83 -33.73 -7.76
C ILE A 250 4.77 -34.84 -8.30
N LEU A 251 5.77 -34.46 -9.10
CA LEU A 251 6.83 -35.30 -9.64
C LEU A 251 8.14 -34.53 -9.42
N GLY A 252 9.12 -35.14 -8.75
CA GLY A 252 10.30 -34.45 -8.16
C GLY A 252 11.12 -33.50 -9.05
N ASN A 253 12.00 -32.74 -8.39
CA ASN A 253 12.78 -31.59 -8.87
C ASN A 253 11.92 -30.36 -9.27
N ASN A 254 11.14 -29.89 -8.30
CA ASN A 254 11.13 -28.53 -7.71
C ASN A 254 11.09 -27.33 -8.65
N VAL A 255 9.97 -26.60 -8.56
CA VAL A 255 9.63 -25.32 -9.20
C VAL A 255 10.14 -25.19 -10.64
N LEU A 256 9.22 -25.33 -11.60
CA LEU A 256 9.54 -25.29 -13.04
C LEU A 256 10.23 -23.98 -13.49
N CYS A 257 10.16 -22.91 -12.69
CA CYS A 257 10.85 -21.66 -12.95
C CYS A 257 12.14 -21.55 -12.11
N GLN A 258 13.28 -21.38 -12.78
CA GLN A 258 14.59 -21.20 -12.12
C GLN A 258 14.69 -19.88 -11.35
N TRP A 259 13.82 -18.90 -11.62
CA TRP A 259 13.89 -17.55 -11.05
C TRP A 259 12.50 -17.02 -10.68
N PRO A 260 12.39 -16.17 -9.63
CA PRO A 260 11.14 -15.48 -9.31
C PRO A 260 10.69 -14.63 -10.51
N PRO A 261 9.38 -14.54 -10.79
CA PRO A 261 8.89 -13.67 -11.84
C PRO A 261 9.19 -12.21 -11.50
N ARG A 262 9.53 -11.43 -12.54
CA ARG A 262 9.96 -10.03 -12.42
C ARG A 262 9.08 -9.13 -13.29
N PRO A 263 8.95 -7.83 -12.95
CA PRO A 263 8.30 -6.86 -13.82
C PRO A 263 9.00 -6.74 -15.17
N LEU A 264 8.24 -6.43 -16.22
CA LEU A 264 8.73 -6.07 -17.55
C LEU A 264 8.47 -4.59 -17.77
N PHE A 265 9.37 -3.73 -17.28
CA PHE A 265 9.15 -2.28 -17.26
C PHE A 265 9.01 -1.63 -18.65
N ASP A 266 9.56 -2.26 -19.68
CA ASP A 266 9.49 -1.77 -21.07
C ASP A 266 8.20 -2.17 -21.80
N LEU A 267 7.31 -2.94 -21.15
CA LEU A 267 6.12 -3.49 -21.81
C LEU A 267 5.04 -2.43 -22.10
N SER A 268 4.76 -1.56 -21.12
CA SER A 268 3.66 -0.59 -21.19
C SER A 268 3.93 0.53 -20.20
N THR A 269 4.10 1.76 -20.69
CA THR A 269 4.42 2.91 -19.84
C THR A 269 3.42 4.04 -20.04
N THR A 270 3.34 4.91 -19.04
CA THR A 270 2.65 6.19 -19.11
C THR A 270 3.62 7.29 -18.73
N THR A 271 3.51 8.43 -19.39
CA THR A 271 4.39 9.57 -19.14
C THR A 271 3.65 10.60 -18.30
N PHE A 272 4.26 10.97 -17.18
CA PHE A 272 3.85 12.09 -16.33
C PHE A 272 4.56 13.35 -16.83
N PRO A 273 3.86 14.31 -17.44
CA PRO A 273 4.45 15.54 -17.91
C PRO A 273 5.16 16.31 -16.80
N ALA A 274 6.31 16.91 -17.11
CA ALA A 274 7.10 17.71 -16.18
C ALA A 274 6.26 18.75 -15.43
N ALA A 275 5.30 19.38 -16.11
CA ALA A 275 4.40 20.36 -15.50
C ALA A 275 3.53 19.76 -14.38
N ILE A 276 3.02 18.53 -14.56
CA ILE A 276 2.24 17.84 -13.53
C ILE A 276 3.14 17.45 -12.35
N VAL A 277 4.34 16.94 -12.64
CA VAL A 277 5.33 16.57 -11.63
C VAL A 277 5.66 17.78 -10.76
N VAL A 278 6.01 18.91 -11.37
CA VAL A 278 6.32 20.16 -10.66
C VAL A 278 5.09 20.67 -9.89
N ASN A 279 3.89 20.65 -10.48
CA ASN A 279 2.68 21.11 -9.79
C ASN A 279 2.35 20.28 -8.55
N VAL A 280 2.52 18.96 -8.60
CA VAL A 280 2.33 18.09 -7.43
C VAL A 280 3.35 18.45 -6.35
N VAL A 281 4.62 18.67 -6.71
CA VAL A 281 5.66 19.07 -5.75
C VAL A 281 5.38 20.45 -5.14
N CYS A 282 5.03 21.44 -5.96
CA CYS A 282 4.69 22.78 -5.50
C CYS A 282 3.40 22.78 -4.65
N GLY A 283 2.42 21.95 -4.98
CA GLY A 283 1.20 21.76 -4.19
C GLY A 283 1.48 21.19 -2.80
N LEU A 284 2.42 20.24 -2.70
CA LEU A 284 2.91 19.74 -1.41
C LEU A 284 3.59 20.85 -0.60
N GLN A 285 4.37 21.73 -1.23
CA GLN A 285 5.01 22.88 -0.57
C GLN A 285 4.02 23.98 -0.14
N ASN A 286 3.01 24.30 -0.97
CA ASN A 286 2.06 25.39 -0.78
C ASN A 286 0.94 25.06 0.22
N SER A 287 0.76 23.79 0.59
CA SER A 287 -0.21 23.36 1.62
C SER A 287 0.09 23.85 3.06
N GLY A 288 0.97 24.84 3.23
CA GLY A 288 0.95 25.74 4.39
C GLY A 288 1.88 25.39 5.55
N GLU A 289 2.70 24.33 5.46
CA GLU A 289 3.51 23.88 6.62
C GLU A 289 5.02 23.72 6.38
N PHE A 290 5.52 24.10 5.20
CA PHE A 290 6.97 24.15 4.92
C PHE A 290 7.70 25.36 5.54
N TYR A 291 6.99 26.23 6.26
CA TYR A 291 7.48 27.54 6.71
C TYR A 291 8.68 27.53 7.66
N LEU A 292 9.15 26.38 8.12
CA LEU A 292 10.29 26.30 9.04
C LEU A 292 11.50 25.53 8.53
N LEU A 293 11.47 24.92 7.34
CA LEU A 293 12.59 24.10 6.87
C LEU A 293 13.42 24.65 5.71
N ASN A 294 13.02 25.72 5.00
CA ASN A 294 13.98 26.53 4.23
C ASN A 294 13.36 27.82 3.64
N ARG A 295 13.57 28.97 4.30
CA ARG A 295 13.26 30.31 3.76
C ARG A 295 14.03 30.66 2.46
N VAL A 296 15.08 29.91 2.15
CA VAL A 296 15.96 30.15 0.98
C VAL A 296 15.37 29.56 -0.32
N VAL A 297 14.60 28.48 -0.22
CA VAL A 297 14.13 27.71 -1.39
C VAL A 297 12.86 28.32 -2.00
N VAL A 298 11.92 28.73 -1.16
CA VAL A 298 10.69 29.42 -1.60
C VAL A 298 11.01 30.73 -2.34
N ASN A 299 12.02 31.47 -1.90
CA ASN A 299 12.47 32.70 -2.56
C ASN A 299 13.17 32.45 -3.92
N LYS A 300 13.76 31.27 -4.12
CA LYS A 300 14.36 30.90 -5.41
C LYS A 300 13.29 30.52 -6.43
N ILE A 301 12.22 29.83 -6.00
CA ILE A 301 11.12 29.38 -6.87
C ILE A 301 10.24 30.56 -7.33
N ILE A 302 9.96 31.53 -6.45
CA ILE A 302 9.21 32.74 -6.82
C ILE A 302 9.93 33.56 -7.91
N ARG A 303 11.28 33.55 -7.93
CA ARG A 303 12.06 34.21 -8.98
C ARG A 303 12.09 33.48 -10.32
N VAL A 304 11.78 32.19 -10.36
CA VAL A 304 11.79 31.39 -11.60
C VAL A 304 10.41 31.35 -12.27
N LEU A 305 9.32 31.49 -11.48
CA LEU A 305 7.94 31.39 -12.00
C LEU A 305 7.27 32.74 -12.28
N ILE A 306 7.90 33.87 -11.91
CA ILE A 306 7.43 35.21 -12.30
C ILE A 306 8.52 35.81 -13.21
N PRO A 307 8.40 35.71 -14.54
CA PRO A 307 9.25 36.48 -15.43
C PRO A 307 8.90 37.96 -15.23
N SER A 308 9.92 38.75 -14.89
CA SER A 308 9.90 40.22 -14.94
C SER A 308 9.75 40.72 -16.36
#